data_AF-A0A1V5QCA6-F1
#
_entry.id   AF-A0A1V5QCA6-F1
#
_cell.length_a   1.000
_cell.length_b   1.000
_cell.length_c   1.000
_cell.angle_alpha   90.00
_cell.angle_beta   90.00
_cell.angle_gamma   90.00
#
_symmetry.space_group_name_H-M   'P 1'
#
loop_
_entity.id
_entity.type
_entity.pdbx_description
1 polymer ?
#
loop_
_entity_poly.entity_id
_entity_poly.type
_entity_poly.pdbx_seq_one_letter_code
_entity_poly.pdbx_strand_id
1 'polypeptide(L)'
;MLKYISRSLRHLLQNPALFVRKLLCKLRLRLVRVPDGIVQADVRGYRIDVVPSRNDWWKSIYLGCCDVEVTNALERYLRPGGVFADVGAGVGYFSAIASDIVGPGGRVYSFDPSPNSIRAITRMLESRPGTNIVFNGFALGESEGEERYGVQKEERHSVISMVSGVLEHVDEEIRVRTRRLDAYLAEMRVEDVSLIKIDVEGYEYPVLKGLSGFFEKTACRPPIICEILLPVYRKGAVSLNELAGYMASHGYAARDIWNPKDKVCLQKLEQNADVIFLAER
;
A
#
# COMPACT_ATOMS: atom_id res chain seq x y z
N MET A 1 -11.66 -23.68 12.51
CA MET A 1 -10.39 -24.41 12.41
C MET A 1 -10.19 -25.07 11.04
N LEU A 2 -11.12 -25.90 10.53
CA LEU A 2 -11.03 -26.56 9.20
C LEU A 2 -10.86 -25.61 7.99
N LYS A 3 -11.60 -24.48 7.92
CA LYS A 3 -11.45 -23.47 6.84
C LYS A 3 -10.08 -22.74 6.84
N TYR A 4 -9.45 -22.58 8.01
CA TYR A 4 -8.15 -21.91 8.14
C TYR A 4 -6.99 -22.84 7.72
N ILE A 5 -7.13 -24.13 8.03
CA ILE A 5 -6.25 -25.19 7.57
C ILE A 5 -6.33 -25.28 6.03
N SER A 6 -7.52 -25.17 5.43
CA SER A 6 -7.66 -25.22 3.97
C SER A 6 -7.04 -24.02 3.24
N ARG A 7 -7.09 -22.80 3.79
CA ARG A 7 -6.43 -21.63 3.19
C ARG A 7 -4.90 -21.71 3.29
N SER A 8 -4.37 -22.09 4.44
CA SER A 8 -2.91 -22.22 4.64
C SER A 8 -2.33 -23.33 3.76
N LEU A 9 -3.01 -24.47 3.66
CA LEU A 9 -2.64 -25.55 2.74
C LEU A 9 -2.74 -25.11 1.28
N ARG A 10 -3.78 -24.35 0.92
CA ARG A 10 -3.91 -23.80 -0.44
C ARG A 10 -2.72 -22.89 -0.78
N HIS A 11 -2.36 -21.97 0.10
CA HIS A 11 -1.21 -21.09 -0.11
C HIS A 11 0.11 -21.87 -0.23
N LEU A 12 0.31 -22.90 0.60
CA LEU A 12 1.47 -23.80 0.51
C LEU A 12 1.52 -24.50 -0.85
N LEU A 13 0.40 -25.03 -1.34
CA LEU A 13 0.35 -25.71 -2.64
C LEU A 13 0.52 -24.76 -3.82
N GLN A 14 0.01 -23.53 -3.72
CA GLN A 14 0.06 -22.54 -4.79
C GLN A 14 1.42 -21.84 -4.90
N ASN A 15 2.03 -21.51 -3.76
CA ASN A 15 3.31 -20.81 -3.71
C ASN A 15 4.11 -21.22 -2.45
N PRO A 16 4.78 -22.39 -2.49
CA PRO A 16 5.51 -22.91 -1.34
C PRO A 16 6.58 -21.95 -0.80
N ALA A 17 7.29 -21.26 -1.69
CA ALA A 17 8.34 -20.31 -1.31
C ALA A 17 7.78 -19.12 -0.51
N LEU A 18 6.69 -18.50 -1.00
CA LEU A 18 6.02 -17.41 -0.28
C LEU A 18 5.41 -17.90 1.05
N PHE A 19 4.84 -19.11 1.07
CA PHE A 19 4.34 -19.72 2.30
C PHE A 19 5.44 -19.87 3.35
N VAL A 20 6.61 -20.38 2.97
CA VAL A 20 7.77 -20.50 3.87
C VAL A 20 8.23 -19.13 4.36
N ARG A 21 8.30 -18.10 3.49
CA ARG A 21 8.60 -16.72 3.90
C ARG A 21 7.61 -16.21 4.95
N LYS A 22 6.30 -16.38 4.75
CA LYS A 22 5.26 -15.97 5.71
C LYS A 22 5.37 -16.74 7.02
N LEU A 23 5.63 -18.05 6.96
CA LEU A 23 5.80 -18.89 8.14
C LEU A 23 7.02 -18.45 8.96
N LEU A 24 8.16 -18.22 8.31
CA LEU A 24 9.37 -17.70 8.95
C LEU A 24 9.12 -16.32 9.58
N CYS A 25 8.41 -15.42 8.90
CA CYS A 25 8.04 -14.14 9.49
C CYS A 25 7.19 -14.32 10.76
N LYS A 26 6.16 -15.17 10.73
CA LYS A 26 5.34 -15.48 11.91
C LYS A 26 6.14 -16.08 13.06
N LEU A 27 7.11 -16.95 12.76
CA LEU A 27 8.01 -17.50 13.77
C LEU A 27 8.90 -16.41 14.36
N ARG A 28 9.47 -15.53 13.53
CA ARG A 28 10.30 -14.41 14.01
C ARG A 28 9.50 -13.42 14.85
N LEU A 29 8.26 -13.10 14.46
CA LEU A 29 7.34 -12.27 15.25
C LEU A 29 7.11 -12.86 16.66
N ARG A 30 7.05 -14.19 16.80
CA ARG A 30 6.85 -14.87 18.08
C ARG A 30 8.12 -15.01 18.92
N LEU A 31 9.23 -15.35 18.27
CA LEU A 31 10.45 -15.81 18.96
C LEU A 31 11.47 -14.69 19.18
N VAL A 32 11.49 -13.66 18.33
CA VAL A 32 12.49 -12.58 18.40
C VAL A 32 12.00 -11.51 19.38
N ARG A 33 12.81 -11.23 20.41
CA ARG A 33 12.61 -10.05 21.26
C ARG A 33 13.07 -8.81 20.50
N VAL A 34 12.34 -7.72 20.67
CA VAL A 34 12.61 -6.45 20.00
C VAL A 34 12.72 -5.33 21.03
N PRO A 35 13.49 -4.28 20.74
CA PRO A 35 13.67 -3.17 21.67
C PRO A 35 12.36 -2.39 21.87
N ASP A 36 12.25 -1.74 23.03
CA ASP A 36 11.21 -0.77 23.31
C ASP A 36 11.58 0.61 22.78
N GLY A 37 10.55 1.39 22.39
CA GLY A 37 10.73 2.75 21.89
C GLY A 37 11.07 2.83 20.40
N ILE A 38 11.45 4.03 19.96
CA ILE A 38 11.79 4.30 18.56
C ILE A 38 13.21 3.81 18.29
N VAL A 39 13.38 2.96 17.29
CA VAL A 39 14.68 2.48 16.78
C VAL A 39 14.73 2.58 15.26
N GLN A 40 15.92 2.57 14.68
CA GLN A 40 16.10 2.58 13.23
C GLN A 40 16.23 1.15 12.66
N ALA A 41 15.28 0.76 11.81
CA ALA A 41 15.39 -0.45 10.99
C ALA A 41 16.16 -0.14 9.70
N ASP A 42 17.04 -1.06 9.27
CA ASP A 42 17.64 -1.01 7.94
C ASP A 42 16.73 -1.76 6.95
N VAL A 43 16.24 -1.04 5.95
CA VAL A 43 15.39 -1.60 4.88
C VAL A 43 16.06 -1.27 3.56
N ARG A 44 16.82 -2.23 3.03
CA ARG A 44 17.55 -2.09 1.75
C ARG A 44 18.47 -0.85 1.73
N GLY A 45 19.13 -0.56 2.85
CA GLY A 45 20.00 0.61 3.00
C GLY A 45 19.28 1.94 3.29
N TYR A 46 17.96 1.92 3.48
CA TYR A 46 17.22 3.05 4.07
C TYR A 46 17.06 2.86 5.58
N ARG A 47 17.24 3.93 6.36
CA ARG A 47 16.96 3.93 7.80
C ARG A 47 15.53 4.39 8.05
N ILE A 48 14.70 3.50 8.58
CA ILE A 48 13.29 3.80 8.91
C ILE A 48 13.12 3.80 10.43
N ASP A 49 12.59 4.91 10.97
CA ASP A 49 12.18 4.99 12.37
C ASP A 49 10.98 4.05 12.61
N VAL A 50 11.15 3.09 13.50
CA VAL A 50 10.13 2.09 13.86
C VAL A 50 9.94 1.98 15.37
N VAL A 51 8.76 1.53 15.80
CA VAL A 51 8.46 1.22 17.20
C VAL A 51 8.11 -0.27 17.35
N PRO A 52 9.11 -1.17 17.33
CA PRO A 52 8.88 -2.61 17.16
C PRO A 52 8.02 -3.24 18.26
N SER A 53 8.04 -2.69 19.48
CA SER A 53 7.24 -3.19 20.59
C SER A 53 5.78 -2.74 20.56
N ARG A 54 5.39 -1.81 19.67
CA ARG A 54 4.02 -1.26 19.61
C ARG A 54 3.00 -2.30 19.17
N ASN A 55 3.26 -3.01 18.07
CA ASN A 55 2.41 -4.08 17.56
C ASN A 55 3.18 -4.96 16.55
N ASP A 56 2.55 -6.06 16.12
CA ASP A 56 3.13 -7.00 15.16
C ASP A 56 3.49 -6.35 13.81
N TRP A 57 2.77 -5.32 13.37
CA TRP A 57 3.06 -4.62 12.12
C TRP A 57 4.41 -3.89 12.21
N TRP A 58 4.61 -3.04 13.23
CA TRP A 58 5.89 -2.37 13.47
C TRP A 58 7.03 -3.37 13.70
N LYS A 59 6.75 -4.46 14.45
CA LYS A 59 7.71 -5.54 14.65
C LYS A 59 8.13 -6.19 13.34
N SER A 60 7.18 -6.39 12.43
CA SER A 60 7.46 -7.02 11.13
C SER A 60 8.31 -6.13 10.21
N ILE A 61 8.14 -4.80 10.26
CA ILE A 61 9.03 -3.85 9.56
C ILE A 61 10.45 -3.96 10.11
N TYR A 62 10.60 -3.91 11.44
CA TYR A 62 11.91 -4.06 12.10
C TYR A 62 12.62 -5.38 11.73
N LEU A 63 11.85 -6.46 11.57
CA LEU A 63 12.38 -7.77 11.20
C LEU A 63 12.58 -7.95 9.68
N GLY A 64 12.20 -6.97 8.87
CA GLY A 64 12.29 -7.01 7.40
C GLY A 64 11.36 -8.04 6.76
N CYS A 65 10.18 -8.26 7.35
CA CYS A 65 9.19 -9.23 6.85
C CYS A 65 7.75 -8.73 6.83
N CYS A 66 7.54 -7.41 6.92
CA CYS A 66 6.21 -6.81 6.75
C CYS A 66 5.65 -7.17 5.37
N ASP A 67 4.38 -7.59 5.38
CA ASP A 67 3.57 -8.04 4.23
C ASP A 67 4.40 -8.69 3.12
N VAL A 68 4.88 -9.90 3.42
CA VAL A 68 5.69 -10.69 2.48
C VAL A 68 4.99 -10.94 1.15
N GLU A 69 3.66 -10.96 1.14
CA GLU A 69 2.82 -11.06 -0.07
C GLU A 69 2.92 -9.83 -0.96
N VAL A 70 2.85 -8.63 -0.38
CA VAL A 70 3.05 -7.35 -1.08
C VAL A 70 4.50 -7.22 -1.53
N THR A 71 5.45 -7.57 -0.66
CA THR A 71 6.88 -7.61 -1.02
C THR A 71 7.16 -8.56 -2.20
N ASN A 72 6.55 -9.74 -2.19
CA ASN A 72 6.66 -10.69 -3.30
C ASN A 72 6.01 -10.18 -4.58
N ALA A 73 4.91 -9.42 -4.49
CA ALA A 73 4.32 -8.75 -5.64
C ALA A 73 5.23 -7.63 -6.19
N LEU A 74 5.86 -6.83 -5.32
CA LEU A 74 6.88 -5.85 -5.73
C LEU A 74 8.01 -6.52 -6.52
N GLU A 75 8.61 -7.58 -5.95
CA GLU A 75 9.68 -8.37 -6.59
C GLU A 75 9.27 -8.98 -7.95
N ARG A 76 7.97 -9.27 -8.14
CA ARG A 76 7.44 -9.88 -9.35
C ARG A 76 7.13 -8.89 -10.47
N TYR A 77 6.62 -7.70 -10.13
CA TYR A 77 6.06 -6.76 -11.10
C TYR A 77 6.91 -5.52 -11.32
N LEU A 78 7.79 -5.17 -10.38
CA LEU A 78 8.79 -4.14 -10.61
C LEU A 78 9.96 -4.70 -11.42
N ARG A 79 10.59 -3.80 -12.17
CA ARG A 79 11.76 -4.08 -13.02
C ARG A 79 12.79 -2.98 -12.84
N PRO A 80 14.09 -3.25 -13.02
CA PRO A 80 15.11 -2.21 -13.10
C PRO A 80 14.73 -1.14 -14.14
N GLY A 81 14.88 0.15 -13.79
CA GLY A 81 14.42 1.27 -14.61
C GLY A 81 12.91 1.55 -14.55
N GLY A 82 12.14 0.75 -13.82
CA GLY A 82 10.69 0.88 -13.73
C GLY A 82 10.22 2.05 -12.87
N VAL A 83 8.92 2.33 -12.95
CA VAL A 83 8.24 3.34 -12.13
C VAL A 83 7.26 2.67 -11.17
N PHE A 84 7.35 3.00 -9.89
CA PHE A 84 6.42 2.57 -8.85
C PHE A 84 5.66 3.77 -8.28
N ALA A 85 4.34 3.64 -8.13
CA ALA A 85 3.52 4.58 -7.36
C ALA A 85 3.08 3.93 -6.05
N ASP A 86 3.51 4.47 -4.91
CA ASP A 86 3.21 4.00 -3.56
C ASP A 86 2.19 4.95 -2.90
N VAL A 87 0.90 4.61 -2.99
CA VAL A 87 -0.19 5.44 -2.46
C VAL A 87 -0.57 4.97 -1.06
N GLY A 88 -0.39 5.84 -0.07
CA GLY A 88 -0.42 5.48 1.34
C GLY A 88 0.92 4.90 1.80
N ALA A 89 2.00 5.65 1.54
CA ALA A 89 3.35 5.17 1.76
C ALA A 89 3.72 4.96 3.24
N GLY A 90 2.98 5.56 4.18
CA GLY A 90 3.20 5.40 5.61
C GLY A 90 4.62 5.82 6.03
N VAL A 91 5.37 4.89 6.61
CA VAL A 91 6.77 5.10 7.00
C VAL A 91 7.78 4.87 5.88
N GLY A 92 7.32 4.56 4.66
CA GLY A 92 8.16 4.37 3.47
C GLY A 92 8.74 2.97 3.30
N TYR A 93 8.24 1.96 4.01
CA TYR A 93 8.76 0.58 3.94
C TYR A 93 8.74 0.02 2.52
N PHE A 94 7.59 0.08 1.83
CA PHE A 94 7.48 -0.42 0.46
C PHE A 94 8.18 0.49 -0.54
N SER A 95 8.20 1.80 -0.33
CA SER A 95 8.98 2.74 -1.12
C SER A 95 10.48 2.41 -1.10
N ALA A 96 11.04 2.08 0.07
CA ALA A 96 12.43 1.67 0.23
C ALA A 96 12.75 0.36 -0.52
N ILE A 97 11.87 -0.64 -0.41
CA ILE A 97 12.01 -1.92 -1.14
C ILE A 97 11.92 -1.69 -2.64
N ALA A 98 10.93 -0.94 -3.10
CA ALA A 98 10.73 -0.65 -4.51
C ALA A 98 11.91 0.11 -5.11
N SER A 99 12.47 1.06 -4.38
CA SER A 99 13.65 1.83 -4.80
C SER A 99 14.86 0.94 -5.07
N ASP A 100 15.09 -0.06 -4.20
CA ASP A 100 16.14 -1.07 -4.40
C ASP A 100 15.91 -1.89 -5.68
N ILE A 101 14.66 -2.34 -5.91
CA ILE A 101 14.31 -3.20 -7.05
C ILE A 101 14.40 -2.44 -8.38
N VAL A 102 13.85 -1.22 -8.47
CA VAL A 102 13.87 -0.44 -9.72
C VAL A 102 15.25 0.18 -9.98
N GLY A 103 16.09 0.31 -8.94
CA GLY A 103 17.44 0.84 -9.04
C GLY A 103 17.51 2.31 -9.46
N PRO A 104 18.72 2.86 -9.63
CA PRO A 104 18.93 4.30 -9.85
C PRO A 104 18.33 4.84 -11.15
N GLY A 105 18.08 3.97 -12.14
CA GLY A 105 17.41 4.35 -13.39
C GLY A 105 15.88 4.39 -13.29
N GLY A 106 15.30 3.83 -12.24
CA GLY A 106 13.86 3.83 -11.99
C GLY A 106 13.41 4.99 -11.10
N ARG A 107 12.11 5.09 -10.85
CA ARG A 107 11.52 6.10 -9.97
C ARG A 107 10.47 5.50 -9.04
N VAL A 108 10.44 6.01 -7.81
CA VAL A 108 9.37 5.72 -6.84
C VAL A 108 8.67 7.02 -6.51
N TYR A 109 7.37 7.10 -6.76
CA TYR A 109 6.53 8.22 -6.35
C TYR A 109 5.68 7.80 -5.16
N SER A 110 5.98 8.37 -3.99
CA SER A 110 5.34 8.03 -2.72
C SER A 110 4.37 9.13 -2.32
N PHE A 111 3.18 8.76 -1.85
CA PHE A 111 2.12 9.69 -1.48
C PHE A 111 1.59 9.35 -0.10
N ASP A 112 1.62 10.33 0.83
CA ASP A 112 0.96 10.21 2.12
C ASP A 112 0.74 11.61 2.73
N PRO A 113 -0.51 11.99 3.04
CA PRO A 113 -0.81 13.30 3.64
C PRO A 113 -0.54 13.38 5.15
N SER A 114 -0.32 12.24 5.82
CA SER A 114 -0.21 12.20 7.28
C SER A 114 1.01 12.97 7.75
N PRO A 115 0.88 13.90 8.71
CA PRO A 115 2.02 14.58 9.31
C PRO A 115 3.07 13.61 9.88
N ASN A 116 2.65 12.42 10.34
CA ASN A 116 3.56 11.40 10.83
C ASN A 116 4.34 10.75 9.68
N SER A 117 3.66 10.38 8.60
CA SER A 117 4.27 9.80 7.41
C SER A 117 5.23 10.80 6.75
N ILE A 118 4.84 12.07 6.64
CA ILE A 118 5.70 13.15 6.15
C ILE A 118 7.00 13.21 6.96
N ARG A 119 6.92 13.24 8.30
CA ARG A 119 8.13 13.25 9.15
C ARG A 119 8.96 11.98 9.02
N ALA A 120 8.32 10.81 9.00
CA ALA A 120 9.00 9.51 8.93
C ALA A 120 9.74 9.34 7.59
N ILE A 121 9.06 9.58 6.47
CA ILE A 121 9.65 9.47 5.13
C ILE A 121 10.72 10.53 4.93
N THR A 122 10.54 11.76 5.40
CA THR A 122 11.59 12.79 5.28
C THR A 122 12.89 12.32 5.93
N ARG A 123 12.83 11.81 7.18
CA ARG A 123 14.00 11.24 7.87
C ARG A 123 14.59 10.04 7.13
N MET A 124 13.73 9.18 6.59
CA MET A 124 14.18 8.05 5.78
C MET A 124 14.97 8.51 4.55
N LEU A 125 14.49 9.53 3.83
CA LEU A 125 15.16 10.06 2.65
C LEU A 125 16.49 10.73 2.99
N GLU A 126 16.58 11.42 4.13
CA GLU A 126 17.84 11.99 4.65
C GLU A 126 18.92 10.93 4.88
N SER A 127 18.53 9.69 5.21
CA SER A 127 19.48 8.59 5.39
C SER A 127 20.12 8.09 4.09
N ARG A 128 19.56 8.46 2.92
CA ARG A 128 20.07 8.06 1.61
C ARG A 128 19.97 9.20 0.58
N PRO A 129 20.85 10.20 0.69
CA PRO A 129 20.92 11.30 -0.27
C PRO A 129 21.07 10.78 -1.71
N GLY A 130 20.37 11.41 -2.66
CA GLY A 130 20.40 11.00 -4.07
C GLY A 130 19.54 9.77 -4.39
N THR A 131 18.66 9.35 -3.47
CA THR A 131 17.63 8.35 -3.75
C THR A 131 16.74 8.74 -4.95
N ASN A 132 16.18 7.73 -5.61
CA ASN A 132 15.20 7.88 -6.68
C ASN A 132 13.75 7.96 -6.19
N ILE A 133 13.53 7.99 -4.86
CA ILE A 133 12.21 8.20 -4.25
C ILE A 133 11.86 9.69 -4.25
N VAL A 134 10.67 10.01 -4.76
CA VAL A 134 10.04 11.34 -4.70
C VAL A 134 8.83 11.24 -3.80
N PHE A 135 8.92 11.88 -2.63
CA PHE A 135 7.82 11.91 -1.67
C PHE A 135 6.92 13.13 -1.88
N ASN A 136 5.61 12.89 -1.81
CA ASN A 136 4.56 13.87 -1.98
C ASN A 136 3.64 13.87 -0.75
N GLY A 137 3.72 14.95 0.05
CA GLY A 137 2.94 15.11 1.28
C GLY A 137 1.47 15.50 1.07
N PHE A 138 0.82 15.00 0.03
CA PHE A 138 -0.58 15.26 -0.30
C PHE A 138 -1.34 13.94 -0.53
N ALA A 139 -2.66 13.98 -0.36
CA ALA A 139 -3.53 12.84 -0.62
C ALA A 139 -3.78 12.65 -2.11
N LEU A 140 -4.15 11.42 -2.49
CA LEU A 140 -4.68 11.14 -3.81
C LEU A 140 -6.18 10.85 -3.72
N GLY A 141 -6.92 11.30 -4.73
CA GLY A 141 -8.37 11.16 -4.79
C GLY A 141 -8.93 11.40 -6.19
N GLU A 142 -10.25 11.55 -6.29
CA GLU A 142 -10.93 11.69 -7.58
C GLU A 142 -10.86 13.11 -8.19
N SER A 143 -10.55 14.10 -7.36
CA SER A 143 -10.53 15.51 -7.73
C SER A 143 -9.32 16.24 -7.13
N GLU A 144 -8.96 17.37 -7.74
CA GLU A 144 -7.95 18.29 -7.20
C GLU A 144 -8.62 19.23 -6.18
N GLY A 145 -7.95 19.49 -5.05
CA GLY A 145 -8.47 20.44 -4.07
C GLY A 145 -7.88 20.30 -2.68
N GLU A 146 -8.67 20.69 -1.69
CA GLU A 146 -8.40 20.45 -0.28
C GLU A 146 -9.60 19.71 0.34
N GLU A 147 -9.30 18.66 1.11
CA GLU A 147 -10.31 17.89 1.84
C GLU A 147 -10.00 17.93 3.34
N ARG A 148 -11.04 17.70 4.17
CA ARG A 148 -10.92 17.74 5.63
C ARG A 148 -10.75 16.33 6.18
N TYR A 149 -9.61 16.08 6.82
CA TYR A 149 -9.32 14.82 7.49
C TYR A 149 -9.51 14.99 8.99
N GLY A 150 -10.23 14.04 9.59
CA GLY A 150 -10.23 13.87 11.03
C GLY A 150 -8.87 13.34 11.48
N VAL A 151 -8.43 13.74 12.66
CA VAL A 151 -7.20 13.30 13.30
C VAL A 151 -7.57 12.65 14.63
N GLN A 152 -7.13 11.43 14.83
CA GLN A 152 -7.13 10.75 16.12
C GLN A 152 -5.71 10.77 16.67
N LYS A 153 -5.50 11.41 17.82
CA LYS A 153 -4.23 11.49 18.53
C LYS A 153 -4.07 10.28 19.43
N GLU A 154 -2.92 9.64 19.31
CA GLU A 154 -2.43 8.64 20.24
C GLU A 154 -1.17 9.20 20.93
N GLU A 155 -0.75 8.62 22.07
CA GLU A 155 0.33 9.17 22.90
C GLU A 155 1.60 9.59 22.15
N ARG A 156 1.92 8.91 21.03
CA ARG A 156 3.14 9.16 20.24
C ARG A 156 2.89 9.30 18.73
N HIS A 157 1.65 9.22 18.28
CA HIS A 157 1.29 9.18 16.87
C HIS A 157 -0.10 9.76 16.65
N SER A 158 -0.49 9.90 15.39
CA SER A 158 -1.86 10.19 15.02
C SER A 158 -2.25 9.43 13.76
N VAL A 159 -3.51 9.03 13.71
CA VAL A 159 -4.13 8.45 12.52
C VAL A 159 -4.99 9.55 11.91
N ILE A 160 -4.91 9.70 10.59
CA ILE A 160 -5.77 10.65 9.86
C ILE A 160 -6.66 9.89 8.89
N SER A 161 -7.94 10.26 8.83
CA SER A 161 -8.86 9.66 7.85
C SER A 161 -10.06 10.57 7.62
N MET A 162 -10.66 10.45 6.43
CA MET A 162 -11.99 11.00 6.12
C MET A 162 -13.06 9.92 6.08
N VAL A 163 -12.67 8.65 6.20
CA VAL A 163 -13.56 7.52 6.02
C VAL A 163 -14.25 7.21 7.35
N SER A 164 -15.58 7.26 7.33
CA SER A 164 -16.38 6.97 8.52
C SER A 164 -16.12 5.56 9.05
N GLY A 165 -15.89 5.45 10.36
CA GLY A 165 -15.63 4.19 11.05
C GLY A 165 -14.19 3.70 10.98
N VAL A 166 -13.26 4.48 10.41
CA VAL A 166 -11.81 4.25 10.52
C VAL A 166 -11.27 4.82 11.82
N LEU A 167 -11.67 6.04 12.18
CA LEU A 167 -11.30 6.66 13.46
C LEU A 167 -12.33 6.28 14.54
N GLU A 168 -11.84 5.99 15.74
CA GLU A 168 -12.69 5.75 16.92
C GLU A 168 -13.30 7.06 17.44
N HIS A 169 -12.53 8.15 17.37
CA HIS A 169 -12.93 9.51 17.70
C HIS A 169 -12.09 10.51 16.88
N VAL A 170 -12.55 11.76 16.83
CA VAL A 170 -11.86 12.87 16.13
C VAL A 170 -11.47 13.91 17.17
N ASP A 171 -10.16 14.09 17.37
CA ASP A 171 -9.62 15.11 18.28
C ASP A 171 -9.53 16.48 17.60
N GLU A 172 -9.18 16.50 16.33
CA GLU A 172 -9.10 17.71 15.51
C GLU A 172 -9.32 17.39 14.02
N GLU A 173 -9.50 18.43 13.21
CA GLU A 173 -9.53 18.31 11.76
C GLU A 173 -8.36 19.08 11.14
N ILE A 174 -7.77 18.49 10.09
CA ILE A 174 -6.73 19.14 9.28
C ILE A 174 -7.20 19.26 7.83
N ARG A 175 -6.71 20.29 7.14
CA ARG A 175 -6.89 20.42 5.68
C ARG A 175 -5.73 19.73 4.99
N VAL A 176 -6.08 18.84 4.07
CA VAL A 176 -5.13 18.06 3.29
C VAL A 176 -5.34 18.41 1.83
N ARG A 177 -4.26 18.77 1.15
CA ARG A 177 -4.29 18.90 -0.31
C ARG A 177 -4.53 17.52 -0.92
N THR A 178 -5.47 17.44 -1.83
CA THR A 178 -5.79 16.23 -2.60
C THR A 178 -5.51 16.48 -4.08
N ARG A 179 -4.92 15.49 -4.75
CA ARG A 179 -4.64 15.52 -6.19
C ARG A 179 -5.14 14.25 -6.88
N ARG A 180 -5.31 14.31 -8.20
CA ARG A 180 -5.52 13.12 -9.01
C ARG A 180 -4.18 12.50 -9.39
N LEU A 181 -4.11 11.17 -9.34
CA LEU A 181 -2.88 10.46 -9.70
C LEU A 181 -2.57 10.61 -11.19
N ASP A 182 -3.57 10.58 -12.07
CA ASP A 182 -3.37 10.78 -13.50
C ASP A 182 -2.77 12.16 -13.85
N ALA A 183 -3.26 13.22 -13.20
CA ALA A 183 -2.74 14.58 -13.36
C ALA A 183 -1.29 14.70 -12.87
N TYR A 184 -0.96 14.08 -11.73
CA TYR A 184 0.40 14.04 -11.22
C TYR A 184 1.35 13.28 -12.16
N LEU A 185 0.95 12.10 -12.66
CA LEU A 185 1.77 11.32 -13.58
C LEU A 185 2.02 12.08 -14.89
N ALA A 186 1.01 12.78 -15.41
CA ALA A 186 1.16 13.64 -16.59
C ALA A 186 2.13 14.81 -16.35
N GLU A 187 2.04 15.47 -15.19
CA GLU A 187 2.98 16.54 -14.79
C GLU A 187 4.43 16.04 -14.75
N MET A 188 4.63 14.85 -14.18
CA MET A 188 5.94 14.18 -14.09
C MET A 188 6.38 13.52 -15.41
N ARG A 189 5.57 13.62 -16.47
CA ARG A 189 5.80 12.99 -17.79
C ARG A 189 6.03 11.48 -17.70
N VAL A 190 5.25 10.82 -16.85
CA VAL A 190 5.28 9.37 -16.65
C VAL A 190 4.18 8.72 -17.48
N GLU A 191 4.58 8.02 -18.53
CA GLU A 191 3.65 7.32 -19.45
C GLU A 191 3.54 5.82 -19.17
N ASP A 192 4.58 5.23 -18.55
CA ASP A 192 4.68 3.81 -18.24
C ASP A 192 4.94 3.61 -16.74
N VAL A 193 3.89 3.17 -16.03
CA VAL A 193 3.97 2.78 -14.62
C VAL A 193 4.15 1.27 -14.58
N SER A 194 5.11 0.78 -13.81
CA SER A 194 5.36 -0.66 -13.67
C SER A 194 4.42 -1.34 -12.68
N LEU A 195 4.05 -0.62 -11.61
CA LEU A 195 3.17 -1.10 -10.55
C LEU A 195 2.63 0.08 -9.75
N ILE A 196 1.38 -0.03 -9.29
CA ILE A 196 0.77 0.88 -8.33
C ILE A 196 0.40 0.08 -7.08
N LYS A 197 0.73 0.60 -5.89
CA LYS A 197 0.17 0.12 -4.62
C LYS A 197 -0.79 1.19 -4.09
N ILE A 198 -1.95 0.77 -3.62
CA ILE A 198 -2.95 1.63 -2.99
C ILE A 198 -3.36 1.01 -1.66
N ASP A 199 -3.12 1.75 -0.59
CA ASP A 199 -3.33 1.34 0.79
C ASP A 199 -3.63 2.60 1.60
N VAL A 200 -4.88 3.06 1.50
CA VAL A 200 -5.33 4.35 2.06
C VAL A 200 -6.50 4.16 3.00
N GLU A 201 -6.52 2.98 3.65
CA GLU A 201 -7.39 2.63 4.75
C GLU A 201 -8.89 2.88 4.44
N GLY A 202 -9.34 2.46 3.26
CA GLY A 202 -10.74 2.55 2.81
C GLY A 202 -11.06 3.69 1.83
N TYR A 203 -10.06 4.47 1.42
CA TYR A 203 -10.22 5.53 0.40
C TYR A 203 -9.72 5.10 -0.99
N GLU A 204 -9.59 3.79 -1.24
CA GLU A 204 -8.97 3.27 -2.47
C GLU A 204 -9.83 3.58 -3.70
N TYR A 205 -11.16 3.54 -3.57
CA TYR A 205 -12.06 3.81 -4.69
C TYR A 205 -11.93 5.23 -5.26
N PRO A 206 -11.96 6.31 -4.44
CA PRO A 206 -11.62 7.65 -4.91
C PRO A 206 -10.23 7.77 -5.55
N VAL A 207 -9.19 7.12 -4.98
CA VAL A 207 -7.85 7.10 -5.60
C VAL A 207 -7.89 6.49 -6.99
N LEU A 208 -8.59 5.36 -7.15
CA LEU A 208 -8.76 4.67 -8.44
C LEU A 208 -9.53 5.53 -9.44
N LYS A 209 -10.55 6.29 -9.00
CA LYS A 209 -11.24 7.28 -9.86
C LYS A 209 -10.30 8.39 -10.33
N GLY A 210 -9.31 8.75 -9.53
CA GLY A 210 -8.21 9.64 -9.88
C GLY A 210 -7.25 9.11 -10.95
N LEU A 211 -7.44 7.87 -11.42
CA LEU A 211 -6.73 7.27 -12.56
C LEU A 211 -7.58 7.19 -13.84
N SER A 212 -8.83 7.65 -13.83
CA SER A 212 -9.75 7.58 -14.99
C SER A 212 -9.11 8.08 -16.28
N GLY A 213 -8.51 9.27 -16.27
CA GLY A 213 -7.88 9.85 -17.46
C GLY A 213 -6.60 9.13 -17.88
N PHE A 214 -5.90 8.47 -16.95
CA PHE A 214 -4.77 7.60 -17.28
C PHE A 214 -5.27 6.38 -18.05
N PHE A 215 -6.29 5.67 -17.54
CA PHE A 215 -6.84 4.50 -18.22
C PHE A 215 -7.41 4.81 -19.61
N GLU A 216 -8.00 5.99 -19.81
CA GLU A 216 -8.52 6.42 -21.12
C GLU A 216 -7.41 6.75 -22.13
N LYS A 217 -6.34 7.41 -21.69
CA LYS A 217 -5.31 7.99 -22.58
C LYS A 217 -4.17 7.05 -22.93
N THR A 218 -3.88 6.07 -22.07
CA THR A 218 -2.78 5.13 -22.29
C THR A 218 -3.28 3.72 -22.54
N ALA A 219 -2.55 2.96 -23.35
CA ALA A 219 -2.70 1.51 -23.44
C ALA A 219 -2.02 0.80 -22.26
N CYS A 220 -1.18 1.49 -21.49
CA CYS A 220 -0.54 0.94 -20.30
C CYS A 220 -1.62 0.56 -19.27
N ARG A 221 -1.48 -0.65 -18.73
CA ARG A 221 -2.34 -1.21 -17.69
C ARG A 221 -1.46 -1.81 -16.59
N PRO A 222 -0.88 -0.98 -15.72
CA PRO A 222 -0.03 -1.47 -14.64
C PRO A 222 -0.83 -2.41 -13.74
N PRO A 223 -0.22 -3.47 -13.21
CA PRO A 223 -0.76 -4.14 -12.04
C PRO A 223 -1.02 -3.12 -10.91
N ILE A 224 -2.13 -3.29 -10.19
CA ILE A 224 -2.49 -2.42 -9.05
C ILE A 224 -2.74 -3.30 -7.83
N ILE A 225 -1.89 -3.18 -6.82
CA ILE A 225 -2.11 -3.78 -5.50
C ILE A 225 -3.05 -2.86 -4.73
N CYS A 226 -4.08 -3.43 -4.12
CA CYS A 226 -5.10 -2.68 -3.40
C CYS A 226 -5.41 -3.40 -2.08
N GLU A 227 -5.24 -2.70 -0.95
CA GLU A 227 -5.67 -3.22 0.34
C GLU A 227 -7.19 -3.07 0.47
N ILE A 228 -7.87 -4.16 0.80
CA ILE A 228 -9.31 -4.17 1.04
C ILE A 228 -9.59 -4.36 2.52
N LEU A 229 -9.95 -3.27 3.20
CA LEU A 229 -10.43 -3.29 4.59
C LEU A 229 -11.93 -3.57 4.66
N LEU A 230 -12.28 -4.83 4.82
CA LEU A 230 -13.65 -5.29 4.75
C LEU A 230 -14.61 -4.60 5.74
N PRO A 231 -14.24 -4.31 7.00
CA PRO A 231 -15.08 -3.54 7.92
C PRO A 231 -15.42 -2.15 7.40
N VAL A 232 -14.50 -1.50 6.69
CA VAL A 232 -14.69 -0.16 6.14
C VAL A 232 -15.65 -0.22 4.96
N TYR A 233 -15.43 -1.11 4.00
CA TYR A 233 -16.33 -1.29 2.85
C TYR A 233 -17.73 -1.79 3.22
N ARG A 234 -17.90 -2.47 4.38
CA ARG A 234 -19.23 -2.87 4.87
C ARG A 234 -20.04 -1.72 5.46
N LYS A 235 -19.36 -0.69 5.98
CA LYS A 235 -19.99 0.49 6.62
C LYS A 235 -19.95 1.73 5.72
N GLY A 236 -19.09 1.74 4.72
CA GLY A 236 -18.81 2.87 3.85
C GLY A 236 -19.87 3.09 2.79
N ALA A 237 -19.76 4.26 2.14
CA ALA A 237 -20.66 4.66 1.05
C ALA A 237 -20.41 3.90 -0.25
N VAL A 238 -19.24 3.28 -0.40
CA VAL A 238 -18.84 2.53 -1.60
C VAL A 238 -18.85 1.05 -1.28
N SER A 239 -19.59 0.28 -2.07
CA SER A 239 -19.60 -1.18 -1.98
C SER A 239 -18.42 -1.81 -2.73
N LEU A 240 -18.02 -3.02 -2.30
CA LEU A 240 -17.06 -3.84 -3.07
C LEU A 240 -17.55 -4.19 -4.48
N ASN A 241 -18.87 -4.13 -4.71
CA ASN A 241 -19.44 -4.35 -6.03
C ASN A 241 -19.17 -3.16 -6.97
N GLU A 242 -19.30 -1.93 -6.46
CA GLU A 242 -18.96 -0.72 -7.22
C GLU A 242 -17.47 -0.66 -7.54
N LEU A 243 -16.61 -0.96 -6.55
CA LEU A 243 -15.16 -1.06 -6.76
C LEU A 243 -14.81 -2.10 -7.84
N ALA A 244 -15.36 -3.31 -7.72
CA ALA A 244 -15.12 -4.38 -8.71
C ALA A 244 -15.65 -3.99 -10.10
N GLY A 245 -16.85 -3.42 -10.18
CA GLY A 245 -17.48 -3.00 -11.43
C GLY A 245 -16.70 -1.89 -12.14
N TYR A 246 -16.22 -0.90 -11.38
CA TYR A 246 -15.38 0.18 -11.91
C TYR A 246 -14.05 -0.33 -12.45
N MET A 247 -13.37 -1.23 -11.72
CA MET A 247 -12.13 -1.82 -12.21
C MET A 247 -12.37 -2.68 -13.46
N ALA A 248 -13.46 -3.45 -13.49
CA ALA A 248 -13.85 -4.22 -14.67
C ALA A 248 -14.16 -3.33 -15.89
N SER A 249 -14.81 -2.17 -15.70
CA SER A 249 -15.08 -1.24 -16.80
C SER A 249 -13.81 -0.64 -17.40
N HIS A 250 -12.70 -0.66 -16.68
CA HIS A 250 -11.36 -0.25 -17.17
C HIS A 250 -10.49 -1.44 -17.62
N GLY A 251 -11.07 -2.63 -17.72
CA GLY A 251 -10.42 -3.84 -18.21
C GLY A 251 -9.56 -4.56 -17.16
N TYR A 252 -9.82 -4.35 -15.86
CA TYR A 252 -9.12 -5.06 -14.79
C TYR A 252 -9.97 -6.14 -14.14
N ALA A 253 -9.32 -7.21 -13.70
CA ALA A 253 -9.90 -8.20 -12.80
C ALA A 253 -9.09 -8.31 -11.51
N ALA A 254 -9.78 -8.42 -10.37
CA ALA A 254 -9.16 -8.72 -9.10
C ALA A 254 -8.61 -10.15 -9.09
N ARG A 255 -7.36 -10.31 -8.66
CA ARG A 255 -6.65 -11.58 -8.54
C ARG A 255 -6.08 -11.76 -7.15
N ASP A 256 -5.84 -13.01 -6.78
CA ASP A 256 -5.20 -13.34 -5.51
C ASP A 256 -3.73 -12.92 -5.56
N ILE A 257 -3.28 -12.11 -4.59
CA ILE A 257 -1.88 -11.66 -4.53
C ILE A 257 -0.90 -12.83 -4.31
N TRP A 258 -1.35 -13.92 -3.68
CA TRP A 258 -0.56 -15.14 -3.48
C TRP A 258 -0.39 -15.93 -4.77
N ASN A 259 -1.47 -16.01 -5.56
CA ASN A 259 -1.50 -16.68 -6.86
C ASN A 259 -2.31 -15.86 -7.87
N PRO A 260 -1.65 -14.93 -8.60
CA PRO A 260 -2.34 -14.02 -9.52
C PRO A 260 -3.06 -14.67 -10.71
N LYS A 261 -2.96 -15.99 -10.88
CA LYS A 261 -3.78 -16.75 -11.84
C LYS A 261 -5.23 -16.87 -11.37
N ASP A 262 -5.47 -16.88 -10.06
CA ASP A 262 -6.78 -17.09 -9.48
C ASP A 262 -7.58 -15.78 -9.45
N LYS A 263 -8.81 -15.81 -9.96
CA LYS A 263 -9.76 -14.69 -9.83
C LYS A 263 -10.26 -14.57 -8.40
N VAL A 264 -10.34 -13.35 -7.91
CA VAL A 264 -10.96 -13.03 -6.62
C VAL A 264 -12.29 -12.33 -6.87
N CYS A 265 -13.34 -12.84 -6.24
CA CYS A 265 -14.64 -12.17 -6.19
C CYS A 265 -14.67 -11.32 -4.92
N LEU A 266 -14.50 -10.00 -5.04
CA LEU A 266 -14.40 -9.08 -3.89
C LEU A 266 -15.62 -9.19 -2.97
N GLN A 267 -16.81 -9.42 -3.53
CA GLN A 267 -18.07 -9.58 -2.80
C GLN A 267 -18.09 -10.81 -1.87
N LYS A 268 -17.20 -11.79 -2.10
CA LYS A 268 -17.08 -13.02 -1.31
C LYS A 268 -15.91 -12.98 -0.32
N LEU A 269 -15.26 -11.82 -0.16
CA LEU A 269 -14.23 -11.66 0.86
C LEU A 269 -14.85 -11.83 2.26
N GLU A 270 -14.29 -12.74 3.04
CA GLU A 270 -14.71 -13.00 4.43
C GLU A 270 -13.88 -12.18 5.44
N GLN A 271 -12.75 -11.60 5.01
CA GLN A 271 -11.80 -10.85 5.82
C GLN A 271 -11.03 -9.83 4.97
N ASN A 272 -10.24 -8.97 5.61
CA ASN A 272 -9.30 -8.08 4.92
C ASN A 272 -8.35 -8.89 4.03
N ALA A 273 -8.01 -8.28 2.91
CA ALA A 273 -7.11 -8.88 1.93
C ALA A 273 -6.46 -7.82 1.05
N ASP A 274 -5.17 -8.00 0.77
CA ASP A 274 -4.56 -7.44 -0.42
C ASP A 274 -5.01 -8.21 -1.66
N VAL A 275 -5.50 -7.49 -2.65
CA VAL A 275 -5.77 -8.02 -3.98
C VAL A 275 -4.87 -7.35 -4.99
N ILE A 276 -4.62 -8.02 -6.12
CA ILE A 276 -3.94 -7.40 -7.25
C ILE A 276 -4.90 -7.33 -8.43
N PHE A 277 -5.20 -6.13 -8.89
CA PHE A 277 -5.92 -5.90 -10.13
C PHE A 277 -4.94 -6.06 -11.30
N LEU A 278 -5.26 -6.99 -12.20
CA LEU A 278 -4.51 -7.24 -13.43
C LEU A 278 -5.40 -7.00 -14.64
N ALA A 279 -4.83 -6.43 -15.69
CA ALA A 279 -5.51 -6.26 -16.96
C ALA A 279 -6.01 -7.61 -17.50
N GLU A 280 -7.26 -7.67 -17.92
CA GLU A 280 -7.77 -8.78 -18.71
C GLU A 280 -7.26 -8.64 -20.16
N ARG A 281 -6.79 -9.76 -20.71
CA ARG A 281 -6.38 -9.85 -22.12
C ARG A 281 -7.58 -10.05 -23.01
#